data_AF-A0A7S9D9S8-F1
#
_entry.id   AF-A0A7S9D9S8-F1
#
_cell.length_a   1.000
_cell.length_b   1.000
_cell.length_c   1.000
_cell.angle_alpha   90.00
_cell.angle_beta   90.00
_cell.angle_gamma   90.00
#
_symmetry.space_group_name_H-M   'P 1'
#
loop_
_entity.id
_entity.type
_entity.pdbx_description
1 polymer ?
#
loop_
_entity_poly.entity_id
_entity_poly.type
_entity_poly.pdbx_seq_one_letter_code
_entity_poly.pdbx_strand_id
1 'polypeptide(L)'
;MTIQTESALTGAAFDLANAGYEAMPDRERKEAAEPIGSDSGSLRDAADRRSDSSSELVVRRYTDAEGKPAAANEAVTLSRAARDYASATASDRRAAENESAEDLATRIDALRAEVAAQDPDAPEFYGFEQSEANDGEDEETAASSKTASDPKLRSTEIDPDIETLMRHPQVRLALEEKVGEVERARRSYVDGLDAAMQVAQASFISQFPELTGLAPEQLPEALAQMARQDPAKLSRVQAIVAASEQLRARQGEEARRTADAARRNFQNYAKAEDVRLESLLKDETRDVRQAVAQEILSSAKASGIEPDELHRLFDSEPLMRNATFQRMMYDAGKYRLMMKARDAVAARPVPPVVRPGMAATRAEREQSDLRSLNARLSSSGDLKDAVALYQAKRAGRR
;
A
#
# COMPACT_ATOMS: atom_id res chain seq x y z
N MET A 1 -31.79 -7.23 49.98
CA MET A 1 -30.59 -6.90 49.19
C MET A 1 -31.05 -6.58 47.79
N THR A 2 -31.20 -5.29 47.51
CA THR A 2 -31.63 -4.76 46.21
C THR A 2 -30.40 -4.61 45.33
N ILE A 3 -30.32 -5.42 44.28
CA ILE A 3 -29.32 -5.28 43.22
C ILE A 3 -29.72 -4.04 42.44
N GLN A 4 -28.97 -2.95 42.62
CA GLN A 4 -29.05 -1.79 41.75
C GLN A 4 -28.57 -2.22 40.38
N THR A 5 -29.48 -2.27 39.41
CA THR A 5 -29.15 -2.52 38.00
C THR A 5 -28.40 -1.30 37.48
N GLU A 6 -27.10 -1.47 37.25
CA GLU A 6 -26.23 -0.52 36.58
C GLU A 6 -26.77 -0.17 35.20
N SER A 7 -26.67 1.11 34.91
CA SER A 7 -27.05 1.78 33.69
C SER A 7 -26.31 1.23 32.46
N ALA A 8 -27.10 0.75 31.49
CA ALA A 8 -26.85 0.81 30.05
C ALA A 8 -25.43 0.56 29.53
N LEU A 9 -24.91 -0.66 29.71
CA LEU A 9 -23.88 -1.18 28.80
C LEU A 9 -24.50 -1.30 27.40
N THR A 10 -23.88 -0.67 26.40
CA THR A 10 -24.32 -0.73 24.99
C THR A 10 -23.18 -1.17 24.09
N GLY A 11 -23.50 -1.81 22.96
CA GLY A 11 -22.52 -2.29 21.99
C GLY A 11 -21.69 -3.47 22.49
N ALA A 12 -20.42 -3.55 22.07
CA ALA A 12 -19.56 -4.71 22.31
C ALA A 12 -19.38 -5.08 23.80
N ALA A 13 -19.48 -4.11 24.71
CA ALA A 13 -19.40 -4.35 26.14
C ALA A 13 -20.62 -5.11 26.69
N PHE A 14 -21.79 -4.93 26.08
CA PHE A 14 -23.01 -5.69 26.41
C PHE A 14 -22.92 -7.13 25.91
N ASP A 15 -22.41 -7.33 24.70
CA ASP A 15 -22.25 -8.66 24.10
C ASP A 15 -21.23 -9.51 24.88
N LEU A 16 -20.14 -8.92 25.35
CA LEU A 16 -19.13 -9.59 26.16
C LEU A 16 -19.65 -9.95 27.56
N ALA A 17 -20.43 -9.08 28.19
CA ALA A 17 -21.07 -9.37 29.48
C ALA A 17 -22.11 -10.50 29.37
N ASN A 18 -22.92 -10.52 28.30
CA ASN A 18 -23.87 -11.62 28.05
C ASN A 18 -23.18 -12.96 27.75
N ALA A 19 -21.97 -12.93 27.19
CA ALA A 19 -21.17 -14.12 26.95
C ALA A 19 -20.42 -14.63 28.20
N GLY A 20 -20.64 -14.01 29.38
CA GLY A 20 -20.08 -14.45 30.65
C GLY A 20 -18.62 -14.04 30.87
N TYR A 21 -18.10 -13.08 30.09
CA TYR A 21 -16.78 -12.51 30.31
C TYR A 21 -16.88 -11.40 31.36
N GLU A 22 -16.09 -11.52 32.43
CA GLU A 22 -15.87 -10.43 33.39
C GLU A 22 -14.82 -9.46 32.84
N ALA A 23 -15.03 -8.16 33.06
CA ALA A 23 -14.05 -7.14 32.71
C ALA A 23 -12.76 -7.37 33.51
N MET A 24 -11.64 -7.48 32.81
CA MET A 24 -10.33 -7.66 33.43
C MET A 24 -10.02 -6.42 34.30
N PRO A 25 -9.66 -6.57 35.59
CA PRO A 25 -9.32 -5.43 36.42
C PRO A 25 -8.06 -4.77 35.86
N ASP A 26 -8.14 -3.47 35.57
CA ASP A 26 -6.99 -2.70 35.12
C ASP A 26 -5.87 -2.80 36.15
N ARG A 27 -4.71 -3.30 35.70
CA ARG A 27 -3.50 -3.38 36.51
C ARG A 27 -3.17 -1.96 36.95
N GLU A 28 -3.08 -1.76 38.27
CA GLU A 28 -2.83 -0.47 38.91
C GLU A 28 -1.89 0.40 38.07
N ARG A 29 -2.44 1.45 37.46
CA ARG A 29 -1.69 2.53 36.80
C ARG A 29 -1.06 3.40 37.89
N LYS A 30 -0.18 2.81 38.69
CA LYS A 30 0.77 3.54 39.52
C LYS A 30 1.88 4.01 38.59
N GLU A 31 1.69 5.19 38.04
CA GLU A 31 2.68 6.28 38.09
C GLU A 31 2.11 7.54 37.39
N ALA A 32 1.87 8.56 38.21
CA ALA A 32 1.87 9.99 37.89
C ALA A 32 0.85 10.56 36.87
N ALA A 33 -0.41 10.14 36.91
CA ALA A 33 -1.49 11.03 36.48
C ALA A 33 -2.06 11.72 37.72
N GLU A 34 -1.57 12.91 38.07
CA GLU A 34 -2.35 13.80 38.95
C GLU A 34 -3.74 13.92 38.32
N PRO A 35 -4.82 13.60 39.04
CA PRO A 35 -6.16 13.70 38.48
C PRO A 35 -6.37 15.17 38.09
N ILE A 36 -6.44 15.43 36.78
CA ILE A 36 -6.87 16.74 36.28
C ILE A 36 -8.27 16.93 36.85
N GLY A 37 -8.40 17.83 37.82
CA GLY A 37 -9.67 18.09 38.46
C GLY A 37 -10.73 18.38 37.39
N SER A 38 -11.93 17.84 37.58
CA SER A 38 -13.04 18.08 36.66
C SER A 38 -13.59 19.51 36.70
N ASP A 39 -13.04 20.36 37.57
CA ASP A 39 -13.41 21.75 37.63
C ASP A 39 -12.70 22.56 36.54
N SER A 40 -13.38 23.61 36.09
CA SER A 40 -12.86 24.53 35.08
C SER A 40 -11.54 25.20 35.49
N GLY A 41 -11.21 25.20 36.80
CA GLY A 41 -9.94 25.69 37.33
C GLY A 41 -8.79 24.75 37.01
N SER A 42 -8.93 23.45 37.31
CA SER A 42 -7.88 22.46 37.05
C SER A 42 -7.65 22.21 35.56
N LEU A 43 -8.69 22.34 34.72
CA LEU A 43 -8.51 22.32 33.27
C LEU A 43 -7.75 23.54 32.76
N ARG A 44 -7.92 24.70 33.40
CA ARG A 44 -7.15 25.91 33.09
C ARG A 44 -5.70 25.75 33.52
N ASP A 45 -5.45 25.28 34.73
CA ASP A 45 -4.09 25.01 35.21
C ASP A 45 -3.37 23.93 34.38
N ALA A 46 -4.08 22.89 33.93
CA ALA A 46 -3.50 21.87 33.04
C ALA A 46 -3.22 22.42 31.63
N ALA A 47 -4.05 23.33 31.12
CA ALA A 47 -3.80 24.03 29.87
C ALA A 47 -2.63 25.02 30.01
N ASP A 48 -2.57 25.73 31.13
CA ASP A 48 -1.51 26.70 31.45
C ASP A 48 -0.15 25.98 31.62
N ARG A 49 -0.10 24.83 32.31
CA ARG A 49 1.12 23.98 32.37
C ARG A 49 1.56 23.47 30.99
N ARG A 50 0.63 23.18 30.09
CA ARG A 50 0.96 22.80 28.70
C ARG A 50 1.41 24.01 27.88
N SER A 51 0.84 25.19 28.09
CA SER A 51 1.30 26.41 27.42
C SER A 51 2.58 26.98 28.01
N ASP A 52 2.90 26.70 29.27
CA ASP A 52 4.15 27.11 29.92
C ASP A 52 5.35 26.28 29.43
N SER A 53 5.11 25.14 28.78
CA SER A 53 6.11 24.51 27.89
C SER A 53 6.29 25.26 26.55
N SER A 54 5.85 26.52 26.48
CA SER A 54 6.14 27.39 25.34
C SER A 54 7.64 27.46 25.15
N SER A 55 8.05 26.99 23.97
CA SER A 55 9.41 27.11 23.44
C SER A 55 9.98 28.48 23.80
N GLU A 56 11.19 28.47 24.36
CA GLU A 56 11.96 29.68 24.69
C GLU A 56 11.80 30.71 23.56
N LEU A 57 11.32 31.91 23.89
CA LEU A 57 10.97 32.91 22.87
C LEU A 57 12.26 33.38 22.16
N VAL A 58 12.59 32.77 21.03
CA VAL A 58 13.80 33.08 20.27
C VAL A 58 13.64 34.43 19.55
N VAL A 59 14.16 35.50 20.17
CA VAL A 59 14.21 36.83 19.55
C VAL A 59 15.35 36.89 18.54
N ARG A 60 15.02 37.12 17.27
CA ARG A 60 15.99 37.26 16.18
C ARG A 60 16.18 38.71 15.80
N ARG A 61 17.44 39.14 15.65
CA ARG A 61 17.83 40.49 15.21
C ARG A 61 18.75 40.41 13.99
N TYR A 62 18.59 41.33 13.05
CA TYR A 62 19.53 41.48 11.95
C TYR A 62 20.79 42.19 12.43
N THR A 63 21.95 41.70 11.97
CA THR A 63 23.25 42.32 12.23
C THR A 63 23.90 42.78 10.92
N ASP A 64 24.74 43.80 11.00
CA ASP A 64 25.61 44.25 9.92
C ASP A 64 26.81 43.31 9.70
N ALA A 65 27.71 43.68 8.77
CA ALA A 65 28.87 42.86 8.43
C ALA A 65 29.90 42.76 9.59
N GLU A 66 29.89 43.75 10.49
CA GLU A 66 30.71 43.83 11.68
C GLU A 66 30.05 43.16 12.90
N GLY A 67 28.87 42.56 12.73
CA GLY A 67 28.12 41.85 13.78
C GLY A 67 27.35 42.74 14.75
N LYS A 68 27.26 44.05 14.49
CA LYS A 68 26.47 44.99 15.29
C LYS A 68 25.01 44.99 14.82
N PRO A 69 24.05 45.41 15.67
CA PRO A 69 22.65 45.51 15.27
C PRO A 69 22.52 46.43 14.04
N ALA A 70 21.76 45.99 13.04
CA ALA A 70 21.53 46.78 11.83
C ALA A 70 21.02 48.19 12.18
N ALA A 71 21.51 49.21 11.47
CA ALA A 71 21.15 50.59 11.74
C ALA A 71 19.65 50.82 11.50
N ALA A 72 19.00 51.66 12.31
CA ALA A 72 17.56 51.87 12.27
C ALA A 72 17.03 52.45 10.92
N ASN A 73 17.93 53.00 10.10
CA ASN A 73 17.64 53.54 8.78
C ASN A 73 17.86 52.53 7.64
N GLU A 74 18.24 51.29 7.94
CA GLU A 74 18.45 50.23 6.95
C GLU A 74 17.30 49.21 7.02
N ALA A 75 16.70 48.91 5.86
CA ALA A 75 15.61 47.94 5.75
C ALA A 75 16.07 46.71 4.95
N VAL A 76 15.68 45.54 5.42
CA VAL A 76 15.88 44.27 4.72
C VAL A 76 14.80 44.11 3.65
N THR A 77 15.17 43.73 2.43
CA THR A 77 14.19 43.44 1.38
C THR A 77 13.36 42.20 1.74
N LEU A 78 12.09 42.16 1.34
CA LEU A 78 11.20 41.02 1.60
C LEU A 78 11.79 39.69 1.11
N SER A 79 12.45 39.69 -0.05
CA SER A 79 13.11 38.50 -0.62
C SER A 79 14.26 38.00 0.25
N ARG A 80 15.04 38.91 0.85
CA ARG A 80 16.13 38.56 1.76
C ARG A 80 15.56 38.08 3.10
N ALA A 81 14.57 38.78 3.65
CA ALA A 81 13.91 38.38 4.88
C ALA A 81 13.29 36.98 4.81
N ALA A 82 12.63 36.63 3.69
CA ALA A 82 12.06 35.30 3.48
C ALA A 82 13.13 34.20 3.42
N ARG A 83 14.27 34.47 2.75
CA ARG A 83 15.40 33.53 2.68
C ARG A 83 16.05 33.34 4.04
N ASP A 84 16.32 34.44 4.75
CA ASP A 84 16.98 34.42 6.05
C ASP A 84 16.09 33.70 7.08
N TYR A 85 14.78 33.95 7.06
CA TYR A 85 13.81 33.22 7.88
C TYR A 85 13.77 31.72 7.56
N ALA A 86 13.73 31.34 6.27
CA ALA A 86 13.74 29.93 5.86
C ALA A 86 15.04 29.23 6.28
N SER A 87 16.19 29.88 6.17
CA SER A 87 17.46 29.30 6.64
C SER A 87 17.48 29.13 8.16
N ALA A 88 16.99 30.12 8.90
CA ALA A 88 17.04 30.10 10.35
C ALA A 88 16.05 29.07 10.92
N THR A 89 14.85 28.94 10.35
CA THR A 89 13.90 27.88 10.71
C THR A 89 14.39 26.47 10.34
N ALA A 90 15.12 26.31 9.23
CA ALA A 90 15.75 25.03 8.90
C ALA A 90 16.85 24.66 9.89
N SER A 91 17.64 25.64 10.36
CA SER A 91 18.66 25.42 11.39
C SER A 91 18.04 25.07 12.75
N ASP A 92 16.99 25.78 13.19
CA ASP A 92 16.29 25.43 14.44
C ASP A 92 15.73 24.02 14.40
N ARG A 93 15.11 23.64 13.27
CA ARG A 93 14.57 22.29 13.12
C ARG A 93 15.67 21.25 13.26
N ARG A 94 16.83 21.46 12.63
CA ARG A 94 17.97 20.56 12.79
C ARG A 94 18.52 20.54 14.21
N ALA A 95 18.56 21.67 14.90
CA ALA A 95 18.98 21.75 16.29
C ALA A 95 18.02 20.98 17.19
N ALA A 96 16.71 21.18 17.04
CA ALA A 96 15.69 20.44 17.78
C ALA A 96 15.69 18.93 17.46
N GLU A 97 15.92 18.56 16.20
CA GLU A 97 16.09 17.17 15.78
C GLU A 97 17.35 16.56 16.42
N ASN A 98 18.47 17.29 16.46
CA ASN A 98 19.71 16.83 17.09
C ASN A 98 19.58 16.70 18.62
N GLU A 99 19.00 17.71 19.30
CA GLU A 99 18.72 17.66 20.73
C GLU A 99 17.82 16.46 21.06
N SER A 100 16.77 16.23 20.26
CA SER A 100 15.91 15.07 20.44
C SER A 100 16.63 13.73 20.20
N ALA A 101 17.63 13.71 19.31
CA ALA A 101 18.43 12.52 19.04
C ALA A 101 19.44 12.25 20.16
N GLU A 102 20.06 13.29 20.73
CA GLU A 102 20.96 13.20 21.89
C GLU A 102 20.19 12.78 23.16
N ASP A 103 19.02 13.35 23.41
CA ASP A 103 18.12 12.95 24.51
C ASP A 103 17.64 11.49 24.35
N LEU A 104 17.37 11.06 23.11
CA LEU A 104 16.98 9.69 22.83
C LEU A 104 18.17 8.75 23.01
N ALA A 105 19.37 9.12 22.55
CA ALA A 105 20.60 8.34 22.74
C ALA A 105 20.92 8.17 24.23
N THR A 106 20.91 9.25 25.01
CA THR A 106 21.12 9.18 26.47
C THR A 106 20.08 8.33 27.17
N ARG A 107 18.81 8.39 26.74
CA ARG A 107 17.75 7.52 27.27
C ARG A 107 17.94 6.06 26.90
N ILE A 108 18.39 5.76 25.68
CA ILE A 108 18.75 4.40 25.27
C ILE A 108 19.92 3.88 26.11
N ASP A 109 20.95 4.70 26.30
CA ASP A 109 22.12 4.29 27.08
C ASP A 109 21.78 4.08 28.56
N ALA A 110 20.90 4.91 29.12
CA ALA A 110 20.35 4.70 30.47
C ALA A 110 19.58 3.38 30.57
N LEU A 111 18.74 3.05 29.57
CA LEU A 111 18.01 1.78 29.52
C LEU A 111 18.95 0.58 29.35
N ARG A 112 20.01 0.71 28.54
CA ARG A 112 21.04 -0.33 28.39
C ARG A 112 21.76 -0.56 29.71
N ALA A 113 22.11 0.50 30.43
CA ALA A 113 22.75 0.41 31.74
C ALA A 113 21.81 -0.25 32.77
N GLU A 114 20.52 0.09 32.77
CA GLU A 114 19.52 -0.52 33.65
C GLU A 114 19.35 -2.02 33.37
N VAL A 115 19.26 -2.40 32.10
CA VAL A 115 19.15 -3.81 31.68
C VAL A 115 20.42 -4.59 32.03
N ALA A 116 21.61 -4.03 31.81
CA ALA A 116 22.87 -4.66 32.17
C ALA A 116 23.03 -4.83 33.69
N ALA A 117 22.46 -3.92 34.49
CA ALA A 117 22.45 -4.04 35.95
C ALA A 117 21.49 -5.14 36.46
N GLN A 118 20.40 -5.40 35.73
CA GLN A 118 19.45 -6.47 36.06
C GLN A 118 19.90 -7.85 35.57
N ASP A 119 20.56 -7.90 34.41
CA ASP A 119 21.02 -9.14 33.78
C ASP A 119 22.42 -8.94 33.16
N PRO A 120 23.48 -9.51 33.78
CA PRO A 120 24.86 -9.33 33.33
C PRO A 120 25.16 -10.00 31.98
N ASP A 121 24.34 -10.96 31.53
CA ASP A 121 24.51 -11.64 30.24
C ASP A 121 23.77 -10.93 29.09
N ALA A 122 22.95 -9.92 29.40
CA ALA A 122 22.16 -9.18 28.42
C ALA A 122 23.00 -8.47 27.32
N PRO A 123 24.16 -7.84 27.59
CA PRO A 123 24.96 -7.20 26.55
C PRO A 123 25.43 -8.17 25.45
N GLU A 124 25.85 -9.38 25.85
CA GLU A 124 26.26 -10.43 24.90
C GLU A 124 25.05 -10.98 24.14
N PHE A 125 23.92 -11.19 24.82
CA PHE A 125 22.69 -11.71 24.21
C PHE A 125 22.07 -10.74 23.19
N TYR A 126 22.05 -9.44 23.49
CA TYR A 126 21.46 -8.42 22.62
C TYR A 126 22.49 -7.73 21.70
N GLY A 127 23.78 -8.10 21.80
CA GLY A 127 24.84 -7.61 20.92
C GLY A 127 25.10 -6.11 21.04
N PHE A 128 24.82 -5.49 22.19
CA PHE A 128 25.27 -4.13 22.45
C PHE A 128 26.60 -4.19 23.19
N GLU A 129 27.62 -3.54 22.63
CA GLU A 129 28.90 -3.38 23.31
C GLU A 129 28.65 -2.62 24.61
N GLN A 130 29.07 -3.19 25.75
CA GLN A 130 29.17 -2.42 26.98
C GLN A 130 30.10 -1.27 26.65
N SER A 131 29.60 -0.03 26.71
CA SER A 131 30.47 1.13 26.71
C SER A 131 31.34 0.97 27.95
N GLU A 132 32.56 0.45 27.76
CA GLU A 132 33.57 0.44 28.81
C GLU A 132 33.64 1.88 29.28
N ALA A 133 33.30 2.10 30.55
CA ALA A 133 33.35 3.41 31.16
C ALA A 133 34.79 3.91 30.93
N ASN A 134 34.90 4.95 30.11
CA ASN A 134 36.15 5.50 29.64
C ASN A 134 36.83 6.24 30.80
N ASP A 135 37.34 5.49 31.77
CA ASP A 135 38.23 5.97 32.80
C ASP A 135 39.64 6.05 32.19
N GLY A 136 39.88 7.17 31.49
CA GLY A 136 41.20 7.75 31.26
C GLY A 136 42.12 7.02 30.27
N GLU A 137 42.38 7.66 29.13
CA GLU A 137 43.68 8.23 28.75
C GLU A 137 43.73 8.50 27.24
N ASP A 138 44.04 9.74 26.89
CA ASP A 138 44.40 10.17 25.54
C ASP A 138 45.63 9.38 25.05
N GLU A 139 45.47 8.49 24.08
CA GLU A 139 46.58 8.16 23.17
C GLU A 139 46.13 8.05 21.70
N GLU A 140 46.86 8.82 20.89
CA GLU A 140 46.92 8.80 19.44
C GLU A 140 46.85 7.38 18.83
N THR A 141 45.87 7.15 17.96
CA THR A 141 46.07 6.19 16.87
C THR A 141 45.52 6.73 15.55
N ALA A 142 46.48 7.24 14.78
CA ALA A 142 46.36 7.39 13.35
C ALA A 142 46.29 6.02 12.65
N ALA A 143 45.68 6.04 11.46
CA ALA A 143 45.73 5.04 10.39
C ALA A 143 44.82 3.80 10.51
N SER A 144 43.76 3.77 9.69
CA SER A 144 43.86 3.06 8.41
C SER A 144 42.64 3.33 7.52
N SER A 145 42.88 4.06 6.44
CA SER A 145 42.02 4.06 5.26
C SER A 145 42.34 2.84 4.40
N LYS A 146 41.32 2.12 3.92
CA LYS A 146 41.16 1.54 2.57
C LYS A 146 40.43 0.21 2.64
N THR A 147 39.19 0.19 2.12
CA THR A 147 38.94 -0.72 1.00
C THR A 147 37.91 -0.12 0.06
N ALA A 148 38.31 -0.10 -1.20
CA ALA A 148 37.56 0.40 -2.32
C ALA A 148 36.43 -0.57 -2.70
N SER A 149 35.36 0.03 -3.21
CA SER A 149 34.25 -0.53 -3.96
C SER A 149 34.66 -1.58 -5.01
N ASP A 150 33.92 -2.68 -5.05
CA ASP A 150 33.76 -3.53 -6.23
C ASP A 150 32.26 -3.75 -6.48
N PRO A 151 31.64 -3.14 -7.51
CA PRO A 151 30.22 -3.25 -7.78
C PRO A 151 29.99 -4.28 -8.89
N LYS A 152 29.90 -5.57 -8.53
CA LYS A 152 29.37 -6.57 -9.46
C LYS A 152 28.65 -7.68 -8.69
N LEU A 153 27.39 -7.90 -9.11
CA LEU A 153 26.48 -8.98 -8.73
C LEU A 153 25.75 -8.79 -7.38
N ARG A 154 24.79 -7.87 -7.36
CA ARG A 154 23.65 -7.97 -6.43
C ARG A 154 22.67 -8.99 -6.99
N SER A 155 22.90 -10.28 -6.72
CA SER A 155 21.81 -11.25 -6.70
C SER A 155 20.88 -10.88 -5.55
N THR A 156 19.59 -10.87 -5.83
CA THR A 156 18.46 -10.63 -4.92
C THR A 156 18.27 -11.80 -3.95
N GLU A 157 19.32 -12.19 -3.23
CA GLU A 157 19.20 -12.97 -2.00
C GLU A 157 19.39 -11.98 -0.87
N ILE A 158 18.29 -11.73 -0.15
CA ILE A 158 18.31 -10.94 1.07
C ILE A 158 19.22 -11.70 2.04
N ASP A 159 20.25 -11.03 2.56
CA ASP A 159 21.16 -11.62 3.54
C ASP A 159 20.33 -12.27 4.66
N PRO A 160 20.60 -13.53 5.06
CA PRO A 160 19.81 -14.23 6.08
C PRO A 160 19.76 -13.46 7.41
N ASP A 161 20.76 -12.62 7.68
CA ASP A 161 20.82 -11.74 8.85
C ASP A 161 19.76 -10.61 8.81
N ILE A 162 19.35 -10.16 7.62
CA ILE A 162 18.26 -9.19 7.46
C ILE A 162 16.91 -9.85 7.76
N GLU A 163 16.75 -11.13 7.42
CA GLU A 163 15.51 -11.86 7.67
C GLU A 163 15.30 -12.12 9.17
N THR A 164 16.37 -12.37 9.94
CA THR A 164 16.32 -12.41 11.42
C THR A 164 16.06 -11.04 12.03
N LEU A 165 16.68 -9.97 11.50
CA LEU A 165 16.42 -8.60 11.97
C LEU A 165 14.98 -8.14 11.72
N MET A 166 14.38 -8.52 10.58
CA MET A 166 12.98 -8.21 10.25
C MET A 166 11.96 -8.93 11.15
N ARG A 167 12.37 -9.96 11.91
CA ARG A 167 11.53 -10.58 12.94
C ARG A 167 11.44 -9.73 14.21
N HIS A 168 12.37 -8.81 14.44
CA HIS A 168 12.35 -7.97 15.63
C HIS A 168 11.30 -6.84 15.48
N PRO A 169 10.34 -6.72 16.42
CA PRO A 169 9.25 -5.74 16.30
C PRO A 169 9.76 -4.29 16.28
N GLN A 170 10.85 -3.98 16.98
CA GLN A 170 11.44 -2.65 16.99
C GLN A 170 12.03 -2.27 15.62
N VAL A 171 12.66 -3.22 14.92
CA VAL A 171 13.21 -2.97 13.57
C VAL A 171 12.07 -2.70 12.60
N ARG A 172 10.96 -3.45 12.71
CA ARG A 172 9.76 -3.19 11.89
C ARG A 172 9.17 -1.82 12.15
N LEU A 173 9.02 -1.42 13.41
CA LEU A 173 8.50 -0.10 13.78
C LEU A 173 9.42 1.02 13.27
N ALA A 174 10.74 0.88 13.44
CA ALA A 174 11.70 1.85 12.91
C ALA A 174 11.66 1.94 11.38
N LEU A 175 11.49 0.79 10.70
CA LEU A 175 11.36 0.76 9.24
C LEU A 175 10.05 1.40 8.77
N GLU A 176 8.93 1.11 9.45
CA GLU A 176 7.62 1.73 9.18
C GLU A 176 7.65 3.24 9.40
N GLU A 177 8.32 3.70 10.45
CA GLU A 177 8.53 5.13 10.73
C GLU A 177 9.36 5.78 9.62
N LYS A 178 10.49 5.18 9.23
CA LYS A 178 11.34 5.71 8.15
C LYS A 178 10.66 5.70 6.79
N VAL A 179 9.91 4.65 6.47
CA VAL A 179 9.07 4.62 5.26
C VAL A 179 8.01 5.73 5.32
N GLY A 180 7.40 5.93 6.49
CA GLY A 180 6.46 7.03 6.73
C GLY A 180 7.08 8.41 6.54
N GLU A 181 8.29 8.64 7.05
CA GLU A 181 9.05 9.89 6.82
C GLU A 181 9.34 10.12 5.34
N VAL A 182 9.81 9.09 4.63
CA VAL A 182 10.09 9.17 3.19
C VAL A 182 8.82 9.48 2.39
N GLU A 183 7.71 8.83 2.71
CA GLU A 183 6.42 9.10 2.06
C GLU A 183 5.90 10.52 2.36
N ARG A 184 6.06 11.01 3.60
CA ARG A 184 5.73 12.41 3.94
C ARG A 184 6.61 13.39 3.18
N ALA A 185 7.91 13.14 3.09
CA ALA A 185 8.86 13.97 2.34
C ALA A 185 8.56 13.96 0.83
N ARG A 186 8.12 12.81 0.30
CA ARG A 186 7.69 12.70 -1.10
C ARG A 186 6.41 13.50 -1.36
N ARG A 187 5.40 13.37 -0.49
CA ARG A 187 4.15 14.12 -0.61
C ARG A 187 4.40 15.62 -0.52
N SER A 188 5.18 16.06 0.46
CA SER A 188 5.53 17.48 0.60
C SER A 188 6.32 18.01 -0.59
N TYR A 189 7.16 17.18 -1.24
CA TYR A 189 7.82 17.55 -2.48
C TYR A 189 6.83 17.75 -3.63
N VAL A 190 5.87 16.84 -3.82
CA VAL A 190 4.83 16.96 -4.87
C VAL A 190 3.95 18.18 -4.60
N ASP A 191 3.49 18.35 -3.38
CA ASP A 191 2.71 19.53 -2.97
C ASP A 191 3.51 20.82 -3.17
N GLY A 192 4.83 20.78 -2.89
CA GLY A 192 5.76 21.87 -3.13
C GLY A 192 5.92 22.22 -4.61
N LEU A 193 5.92 21.23 -5.51
CA LEU A 193 5.93 21.46 -6.96
C LEU A 193 4.64 22.13 -7.44
N ASP A 194 3.49 21.68 -6.92
CA ASP A 194 2.19 22.29 -7.25
C ASP A 194 2.09 23.73 -6.72
N ALA A 195 2.52 23.97 -5.48
CA ALA A 195 2.60 25.31 -4.91
C ALA A 195 3.55 26.22 -5.70
N ALA A 196 4.73 25.71 -6.09
CA ALA A 196 5.68 26.45 -6.92
C ALA A 196 5.08 26.81 -8.29
N MET A 197 4.29 25.92 -8.88
CA MET A 197 3.60 26.20 -10.13
C MET A 197 2.51 27.26 -9.97
N GLN A 198 1.74 27.22 -8.88
CA GLN A 198 0.75 28.27 -8.58
C GLN A 198 1.41 29.64 -8.37
N VAL A 199 2.53 29.68 -7.63
CA VAL A 199 3.32 30.91 -7.43
C VAL A 199 3.88 31.41 -8.77
N ALA A 200 4.39 30.53 -9.63
CA ALA A 200 4.87 30.90 -10.95
C ALA A 200 3.75 31.51 -11.82
N GLN A 201 2.54 30.93 -11.79
CA GLN A 201 1.38 31.46 -12.51
C GLN A 201 0.93 32.82 -11.97
N ALA A 202 0.84 32.99 -10.65
CA ALA A 202 0.49 34.28 -10.03
C ALA A 202 1.56 35.34 -10.31
N SER A 203 2.84 34.96 -10.29
CA SER A 203 3.95 35.84 -10.65
C SER A 203 3.88 36.25 -12.12
N PHE A 204 3.52 35.33 -13.02
CA PHE A 204 3.32 35.63 -14.43
C PHE A 204 2.19 36.64 -14.65
N ILE A 205 1.02 36.44 -14.04
CA ILE A 205 -0.13 37.34 -14.16
C ILE A 205 0.20 38.73 -13.61
N SER A 206 0.90 38.81 -12.47
CA SER A 206 1.25 40.10 -11.86
C SER A 206 2.33 40.87 -12.65
N GLN A 207 3.24 40.18 -13.32
CA GLN A 207 4.28 40.81 -14.14
C GLN A 207 3.81 41.18 -15.56
N PHE A 208 2.81 40.46 -16.09
CA PHE A 208 2.32 40.64 -17.46
C PHE A 208 0.78 40.70 -17.51
N PRO A 209 0.16 41.73 -16.90
CA PRO A 209 -1.28 41.89 -16.93
C PRO A 209 -1.81 42.04 -18.36
N GLU A 210 -1.05 42.62 -19.29
CA GLU A 210 -1.42 42.74 -20.70
C GLU A 210 -1.60 41.39 -21.43
N LEU A 211 -0.99 40.31 -20.91
CA LEU A 211 -1.16 38.97 -21.46
C LEU A 211 -2.34 38.23 -20.83
N THR A 212 -2.88 38.76 -19.73
CA THR A 212 -3.97 38.12 -18.99
C THR A 212 -5.28 38.34 -19.75
N GLY A 213 -5.91 37.24 -20.19
CA GLY A 213 -7.20 37.29 -20.91
C GLY A 213 -7.09 37.39 -22.43
N LEU A 214 -5.87 37.43 -22.99
CA LEU A 214 -5.68 37.26 -24.43
C LEU A 214 -6.00 35.81 -24.82
N ALA A 215 -6.68 35.64 -25.96
CA ALA A 215 -6.89 34.32 -26.53
C ALA A 215 -5.53 33.69 -26.90
N PRO A 216 -5.35 32.36 -26.78
CA PRO A 216 -4.11 31.68 -27.14
C PRO A 216 -3.63 31.98 -28.57
N GLU A 217 -4.56 32.28 -29.46
CA GLU A 217 -4.33 32.62 -30.87
C GLU A 217 -3.70 34.01 -31.06
N GLN A 218 -3.92 34.95 -30.13
CA GLN A 218 -3.42 36.32 -30.18
C GLN A 218 -2.08 36.51 -29.46
N LEU A 219 -1.68 35.53 -28.64
CA LEU A 219 -0.39 35.55 -27.92
C LEU A 219 0.82 35.77 -28.83
N PRO A 220 0.95 35.10 -29.99
CA PRO A 220 2.10 35.31 -30.88
C PRO A 220 2.22 36.76 -31.37
N GLU A 221 1.10 37.41 -31.67
CA GLU A 221 1.07 38.79 -32.13
C GLU A 221 1.41 39.76 -30.99
N ALA A 222 0.84 39.55 -29.80
CA ALA A 222 1.15 40.33 -28.61
C ALA A 222 2.64 40.23 -28.22
N LEU A 223 3.23 39.04 -28.30
CA LEU A 223 4.66 38.83 -28.07
C LEU A 223 5.52 39.51 -29.14
N ALA A 224 5.11 39.50 -30.41
CA ALA A 224 5.80 40.21 -31.48
C ALA A 224 5.75 41.74 -31.30
N GLN A 225 4.63 42.27 -30.81
CA GLN A 225 4.52 43.69 -30.46
C GLN A 225 5.40 44.03 -29.24
N MET A 226 5.39 43.19 -28.21
CA MET A 226 6.24 43.33 -27.03
C MET A 226 7.73 43.32 -27.40
N ALA A 227 8.15 42.46 -28.32
CA ALA A 227 9.52 42.39 -28.82
C ALA A 227 10.00 43.72 -29.45
N ARG A 228 9.10 44.45 -30.11
CA ARG A 228 9.40 45.74 -30.76
C ARG A 228 9.42 46.89 -29.76
N GLN A 229 8.57 46.84 -28.74
CA GLN A 229 8.42 47.92 -27.76
C GLN A 229 9.41 47.79 -26.60
N ASP A 230 9.58 46.58 -26.06
CA ASP A 230 10.44 46.29 -24.91
C ASP A 230 11.05 44.87 -25.01
N PRO A 231 12.23 44.74 -25.63
CA PRO A 231 12.89 43.43 -25.78
C PRO A 231 13.31 42.83 -24.43
N ALA A 232 13.52 43.64 -23.39
CA ALA A 232 13.87 43.17 -22.06
C ALA A 232 12.67 42.58 -21.29
N LYS A 233 11.45 42.97 -21.62
CA LYS A 233 10.24 42.27 -21.14
C LYS A 233 10.06 40.92 -21.83
N LEU A 234 10.29 40.85 -23.14
CA LEU A 234 10.20 39.59 -23.87
C LEU A 234 11.14 38.52 -23.31
N SER A 235 12.40 38.88 -23.02
CA SER A 235 13.35 37.94 -22.44
C SER A 235 12.92 37.44 -21.06
N ARG A 236 12.28 38.29 -20.24
CA ARG A 236 11.69 37.88 -18.95
C ARG A 236 10.51 36.92 -19.14
N VAL A 237 9.61 37.20 -20.08
CA VAL A 237 8.52 36.26 -20.42
C VAL A 237 9.08 34.90 -20.82
N GLN A 238 10.05 34.89 -21.74
CA GLN A 238 10.70 33.65 -22.19
C GLN A 238 11.34 32.87 -21.04
N ALA A 239 12.01 33.56 -20.11
CA ALA A 239 12.62 32.93 -18.95
C ALA A 239 11.59 32.29 -18.00
N ILE A 240 10.45 32.97 -17.75
CA ILE A 240 9.38 32.41 -16.90
C ILE A 240 8.70 31.23 -17.59
N VAL A 241 8.47 31.30 -18.90
CA VAL A 241 7.89 30.19 -19.68
C VAL A 241 8.82 28.97 -19.61
N ALA A 242 10.12 29.15 -19.87
CA ALA A 242 11.10 28.07 -19.78
C ALA A 242 11.17 27.45 -18.38
N ALA A 243 11.16 28.27 -17.32
CA ALA A 243 11.11 27.78 -15.94
C ALA A 243 9.83 27.00 -15.63
N SER A 244 8.68 27.46 -16.15
CA SER A 244 7.38 26.79 -15.97
C SER A 244 7.33 25.45 -16.70
N GLU A 245 7.89 25.37 -17.90
CA GLU A 245 8.03 24.12 -18.65
C GLU A 245 8.92 23.11 -17.91
N GLN A 246 10.02 23.58 -17.32
CA GLN A 246 10.90 22.73 -16.50
C GLN A 246 10.18 22.17 -15.27
N LEU A 247 9.37 22.98 -14.58
CA LEU A 247 8.56 22.53 -13.45
C LEU A 247 7.54 21.47 -13.88
N ARG A 248 6.83 21.70 -14.98
CA ARG A 248 5.87 20.74 -15.54
C ARG A 248 6.54 19.43 -15.97
N ALA A 249 7.73 19.50 -16.56
CA ALA A 249 8.52 18.32 -16.92
C ALA A 249 8.86 17.48 -15.67
N ARG A 250 9.34 18.12 -14.60
CA ARG A 250 9.65 17.44 -13.32
C ARG A 250 8.41 16.80 -12.68
N GLN A 251 7.28 17.50 -12.69
CA GLN A 251 6.02 16.93 -12.21
C GLN A 251 5.60 15.70 -13.03
N GLY A 252 5.74 15.76 -14.37
CA GLY A 252 5.46 14.64 -15.25
C GLY A 252 6.37 13.43 -15.01
N GLU A 253 7.66 13.67 -14.73
CA GLU A 253 8.61 12.61 -14.36
C GLU A 253 8.24 11.93 -13.03
N GLU A 254 7.89 12.69 -12.01
CA GLU A 254 7.46 12.12 -10.73
C GLU A 254 6.15 11.33 -10.85
N ALA A 255 5.18 11.83 -11.62
CA ALA A 255 3.93 11.12 -11.89
C ALA A 255 4.17 9.78 -12.62
N ARG A 256 5.15 9.72 -13.53
CA ARG A 256 5.55 8.46 -14.16
C ARG A 256 6.22 7.52 -13.17
N ARG A 257 7.13 8.03 -12.33
CA ARG A 257 7.81 7.24 -11.29
C ARG A 257 6.84 6.65 -10.28
N THR A 258 5.83 7.41 -9.83
CA THR A 258 4.80 6.91 -8.91
C THR A 258 3.96 5.82 -9.58
N ALA A 259 3.52 6.03 -10.82
CA ALA A 259 2.76 5.04 -11.57
C ALA A 259 3.55 3.72 -11.79
N ASP A 260 4.83 3.82 -12.15
CA ASP A 260 5.69 2.66 -12.34
C ASP A 260 5.96 1.91 -11.01
N ALA A 261 6.17 2.65 -9.92
CA ALA A 261 6.31 2.06 -8.58
C ALA A 261 5.02 1.33 -8.16
N ALA A 262 3.85 1.95 -8.34
CA ALA A 262 2.57 1.33 -8.04
C ALA A 262 2.34 0.05 -8.86
N ARG A 263 2.67 0.05 -10.16
CA ARG A 263 2.61 -1.13 -11.03
C ARG A 263 3.51 -2.25 -10.53
N ARG A 264 4.76 -1.95 -10.17
CA ARG A 264 5.69 -2.95 -9.62
C ARG A 264 5.18 -3.51 -8.29
N ASN A 265 4.68 -2.65 -7.41
CA ASN A 265 4.12 -3.05 -6.13
C ASN A 265 2.92 -3.99 -6.33
N PHE A 266 2.03 -3.66 -7.25
CA PHE A 266 0.90 -4.51 -7.61
C PHE A 266 1.35 -5.85 -8.20
N GLN A 267 2.33 -5.86 -9.11
CA GLN A 267 2.87 -7.11 -9.66
C GLN A 267 3.51 -8.01 -8.59
N ASN A 268 4.22 -7.42 -7.63
CA ASN A 268 4.82 -8.16 -6.52
C ASN A 268 3.73 -8.72 -5.59
N TYR A 269 2.72 -7.91 -5.28
CA TYR A 269 1.54 -8.35 -4.54
C TYR A 269 0.84 -9.52 -5.25
N ALA A 270 0.57 -9.38 -6.55
CA ALA A 270 -0.07 -10.40 -7.37
C ALA A 270 0.69 -11.73 -7.33
N LYS A 271 2.02 -11.70 -7.49
CA LYS A 271 2.85 -12.90 -7.39
C LYS A 271 2.80 -13.55 -6.01
N ALA A 272 2.83 -12.74 -4.94
CA ALA A 272 2.75 -13.25 -3.57
C ALA A 272 1.39 -13.91 -3.29
N GLU A 273 0.30 -13.32 -3.78
CA GLU A 273 -1.03 -13.90 -3.68
C GLU A 273 -1.19 -15.15 -4.55
N ASP A 274 -0.60 -15.19 -5.75
CA ASP A 274 -0.61 -16.39 -6.60
C ASP A 274 0.06 -17.57 -5.88
N VAL A 275 1.22 -17.34 -5.24
CA VAL A 275 1.90 -18.37 -4.43
C VAL A 275 1.03 -18.83 -3.26
N ARG A 276 0.32 -17.90 -2.60
CA ARG A 276 -0.64 -18.25 -1.53
C ARG A 276 -1.79 -19.09 -2.07
N LEU A 277 -2.37 -18.72 -3.21
CA LEU A 277 -3.46 -19.49 -3.84
C LEU A 277 -2.97 -20.90 -4.21
N GLU A 278 -1.80 -21.02 -4.81
CA GLU A 278 -1.20 -22.31 -5.15
C GLU A 278 -1.05 -23.21 -3.91
N SER A 279 -0.64 -22.64 -2.78
CA SER A 279 -0.58 -23.38 -1.51
C SER A 279 -1.95 -23.86 -1.01
N LEU A 280 -3.01 -23.07 -1.24
CA LEU A 280 -4.40 -23.42 -0.89
C LEU A 280 -5.00 -24.46 -1.85
N LEU A 281 -4.48 -24.57 -3.07
CA LEU A 281 -4.97 -25.49 -4.11
C LEU A 281 -4.10 -26.74 -4.27
N LYS A 282 -3.09 -26.96 -3.41
CA LYS A 282 -2.09 -28.03 -3.53
C LYS A 282 -2.66 -29.44 -3.74
N ASP A 283 -3.86 -29.72 -3.21
CA ASP A 283 -4.50 -31.04 -3.29
C ASP A 283 -5.33 -31.23 -4.58
N GLU A 284 -5.51 -30.16 -5.37
CA GLU A 284 -6.30 -30.18 -6.61
C GLU A 284 -5.41 -30.46 -7.83
N THR A 285 -5.87 -31.37 -8.70
CA THR A 285 -5.17 -31.66 -9.96
C THR A 285 -5.31 -30.52 -10.96
N ARG A 286 -4.32 -30.39 -11.87
CA ARG A 286 -4.31 -29.34 -12.91
C ARG A 286 -5.56 -29.36 -13.79
N ASP A 287 -6.07 -30.54 -14.12
CA ASP A 287 -7.25 -30.70 -14.97
C ASP A 287 -8.51 -30.18 -14.29
N VAL A 288 -8.68 -30.47 -12.99
CA VAL A 288 -9.80 -29.93 -12.18
C VAL A 288 -9.69 -28.41 -12.10
N ARG A 289 -8.49 -27.88 -11.86
CA ARG A 289 -8.30 -26.42 -11.79
C ARG A 289 -8.68 -25.73 -13.10
N GLN A 290 -8.29 -26.30 -14.24
CA GLN A 290 -8.63 -25.74 -15.54
C GLN A 290 -10.15 -25.80 -15.82
N ALA A 291 -10.80 -26.91 -15.46
CA ALA A 291 -12.25 -27.05 -15.62
C ALA A 291 -13.02 -26.05 -14.73
N VAL A 292 -12.57 -25.84 -13.49
CA VAL A 292 -13.13 -24.84 -12.58
C VAL A 292 -12.91 -23.42 -13.13
N ALA A 293 -11.72 -23.10 -13.64
CA ALA A 293 -11.44 -21.80 -14.24
C ALA A 293 -12.35 -21.50 -15.45
N GLN A 294 -12.58 -22.48 -16.32
CA GLN A 294 -13.52 -22.36 -17.43
C GLN A 294 -14.96 -22.16 -16.93
N GLU A 295 -15.35 -22.87 -15.88
CA GLU A 295 -16.68 -22.71 -15.27
C GLU A 295 -16.88 -21.31 -14.68
N ILE A 296 -15.86 -20.77 -14.00
CA ILE A 296 -15.86 -19.39 -13.49
C ILE A 296 -16.05 -18.39 -14.62
N LEU A 297 -15.29 -18.51 -15.72
CA LEU A 297 -15.44 -17.64 -16.89
C LEU A 297 -16.84 -17.73 -17.49
N SER A 298 -17.37 -18.96 -17.65
CA SER A 298 -18.72 -19.16 -18.18
C SER A 298 -19.80 -18.58 -17.25
N SER A 299 -19.57 -18.67 -15.94
CA SER A 299 -20.44 -18.15 -14.89
C SER A 299 -20.45 -16.64 -14.86
N ALA A 300 -19.27 -16.01 -14.96
CA ALA A 300 -19.13 -14.56 -15.05
C ALA A 300 -19.83 -14.02 -16.30
N LYS A 301 -19.65 -14.70 -17.46
CA LYS A 301 -20.35 -14.37 -18.70
C LYS A 301 -21.87 -14.51 -18.57
N ALA A 302 -22.36 -15.56 -17.92
CA ALA A 302 -23.79 -15.72 -17.65
C ALA A 302 -24.35 -14.64 -16.72
N SER A 303 -23.50 -14.03 -15.88
CA SER A 303 -23.83 -12.89 -15.01
C SER A 303 -23.64 -11.53 -15.71
N GLY A 304 -23.28 -11.49 -17.00
CA GLY A 304 -23.13 -10.27 -17.78
C GLY A 304 -21.76 -9.60 -17.70
N ILE A 305 -20.76 -10.26 -17.11
CA ILE A 305 -19.36 -9.78 -17.08
C ILE A 305 -18.63 -10.37 -18.27
N GLU A 306 -18.12 -9.53 -19.16
CA GLU A 306 -17.33 -10.00 -20.31
C GLU A 306 -15.98 -10.57 -19.86
N PRO A 307 -15.42 -11.59 -20.55
CA PRO A 307 -14.14 -12.19 -20.16
C PRO A 307 -12.99 -11.19 -20.10
N ASP A 308 -12.93 -10.25 -21.05
CA ASP A 308 -11.89 -9.22 -21.09
C ASP A 308 -12.00 -8.24 -19.92
N GLU A 309 -13.23 -7.93 -19.49
CA GLU A 309 -13.47 -7.09 -18.31
C GLU A 309 -13.04 -7.82 -17.04
N LEU A 310 -13.35 -9.11 -16.92
CA LEU A 310 -12.90 -9.92 -15.79
C LEU A 310 -11.36 -9.99 -15.72
N HIS A 311 -10.69 -10.17 -16.86
CA HIS A 311 -9.22 -10.11 -16.92
C HIS A 311 -8.68 -8.75 -16.50
N ARG A 312 -9.27 -7.66 -17.00
CA ARG A 312 -8.90 -6.31 -16.58
C ARG A 312 -9.05 -6.12 -15.07
N LEU A 313 -10.14 -6.61 -14.48
CA LEU A 313 -10.38 -6.55 -13.03
C LEU A 313 -9.31 -7.32 -12.26
N PHE A 314 -8.87 -8.48 -12.73
CA PHE A 314 -7.76 -9.22 -12.12
C PHE A 314 -6.42 -8.46 -12.19
N ASP A 315 -6.23 -7.61 -13.19
CA ASP A 315 -4.99 -6.85 -13.41
C ASP A 315 -5.02 -5.44 -12.78
N SER A 316 -6.20 -4.90 -12.45
CA SER A 316 -6.34 -3.56 -11.88
C SER A 316 -6.79 -3.54 -10.42
N GLU A 317 -7.57 -4.53 -9.98
CA GLU A 317 -8.17 -4.53 -8.65
C GLU A 317 -7.42 -5.45 -7.68
N PRO A 318 -6.80 -4.91 -6.61
CA PRO A 318 -6.09 -5.71 -5.62
C PRO A 318 -6.97 -6.77 -4.95
N LEU A 319 -8.27 -6.46 -4.74
CA LEU A 319 -9.21 -7.39 -4.12
C LEU A 319 -9.42 -8.65 -4.97
N MET A 320 -9.52 -8.50 -6.30
CA MET A 320 -9.66 -9.62 -7.23
C MET A 320 -8.42 -10.52 -7.24
N ARG A 321 -7.25 -9.94 -6.92
CA ARG A 321 -5.98 -10.67 -6.84
C ARG A 321 -5.73 -11.34 -5.49
N ASN A 322 -6.54 -11.05 -4.47
CA ASN A 322 -6.38 -11.66 -3.16
C ASN A 322 -6.64 -13.17 -3.20
N ALA A 323 -5.75 -13.97 -2.62
CA ALA A 323 -5.82 -15.43 -2.65
C ALA A 323 -7.10 -15.99 -1.99
N THR A 324 -7.60 -15.35 -0.93
CA THR A 324 -8.84 -15.79 -0.25
C THR A 324 -10.07 -15.57 -1.11
N PHE A 325 -10.11 -14.43 -1.81
CA PHE A 325 -11.18 -14.12 -2.75
C PHE A 325 -11.14 -15.04 -3.97
N GLN A 326 -9.94 -15.27 -4.53
CA GLN A 326 -9.74 -16.24 -5.61
C GLN A 326 -10.12 -17.65 -5.19
N ARG A 327 -9.83 -18.06 -3.95
CA ARG A 327 -10.26 -19.35 -3.40
C ARG A 327 -11.78 -19.44 -3.30
N MET A 328 -12.45 -18.40 -2.82
CA MET A 328 -13.92 -18.34 -2.78
C MET A 328 -14.52 -18.47 -4.18
N MET A 329 -13.97 -17.77 -5.18
CA MET A 329 -14.38 -17.92 -6.58
C MET A 329 -14.15 -19.34 -7.10
N TYR A 330 -13.01 -19.94 -6.76
CA TYR A 330 -12.67 -21.32 -7.09
C TYR A 330 -13.70 -22.30 -6.52
N ASP A 331 -14.00 -22.20 -5.22
CA ASP A 331 -14.96 -23.08 -4.56
C ASP A 331 -16.37 -22.92 -5.14
N ALA A 332 -16.78 -21.68 -5.47
CA ALA A 332 -18.05 -21.41 -6.16
C ALA A 332 -18.09 -22.04 -7.56
N GLY A 333 -17.01 -21.93 -8.34
CA GLY A 333 -16.88 -22.57 -9.65
C GLY A 333 -16.92 -24.09 -9.55
N LYS A 334 -16.20 -24.66 -8.58
CA LYS A 334 -16.19 -26.10 -8.30
C LYS A 334 -17.58 -26.61 -7.92
N TYR A 335 -18.30 -25.89 -7.06
CA TYR A 335 -19.67 -26.23 -6.69
C TYR A 335 -20.61 -26.24 -7.90
N ARG A 336 -20.52 -25.22 -8.77
CA ARG A 336 -21.32 -25.18 -10.01
C ARG A 336 -21.00 -26.33 -10.95
N LEU A 337 -19.72 -26.67 -11.11
CA LEU A 337 -19.28 -27.81 -11.91
C LEU A 337 -19.86 -29.12 -11.36
N MET A 338 -19.84 -29.32 -10.05
CA MET A 338 -20.46 -30.49 -9.39
C MET A 338 -21.98 -30.54 -9.61
N MET A 339 -22.67 -29.40 -9.52
CA MET A 339 -24.11 -29.32 -9.77
C MET A 339 -24.43 -29.67 -11.24
N LYS A 340 -23.68 -29.13 -12.20
CA LYS A 340 -23.82 -29.50 -13.62
C LYS A 340 -23.57 -30.98 -13.88
N ALA A 341 -22.56 -31.56 -13.24
CA ALA A 341 -22.28 -32.99 -13.35
C ALA A 341 -23.42 -33.85 -12.76
N ARG A 342 -23.98 -33.44 -11.61
CA ARG A 342 -25.14 -34.10 -11.00
C ARG A 342 -26.36 -34.04 -11.93
N ASP A 343 -26.64 -32.88 -12.51
CA ASP A 343 -27.76 -32.70 -13.44
C ASP A 343 -27.56 -33.53 -14.72
N ALA A 344 -26.32 -33.60 -15.23
CA ALA A 344 -25.99 -34.45 -16.38
C ALA A 344 -26.15 -35.95 -16.08
N VAL A 345 -25.84 -36.40 -14.87
CA VAL A 345 -26.08 -37.80 -14.44
C VAL A 345 -27.58 -38.06 -14.27
N ALA A 346 -28.32 -37.14 -13.66
CA ALA A 346 -29.77 -37.26 -13.49
C ALA A 346 -30.54 -37.23 -14.83
N ALA A 347 -30.03 -36.48 -15.81
CA ALA A 347 -30.58 -36.41 -17.16
C ALA A 347 -30.28 -37.65 -18.01
N ARG A 348 -29.46 -38.61 -17.53
CA ARG A 348 -29.26 -39.87 -18.25
C ARG A 348 -30.63 -40.56 -18.35
N PRO A 349 -31.16 -40.77 -19.57
CA PRO A 349 -32.50 -41.30 -19.73
C PRO A 349 -32.57 -42.68 -19.09
N VAL A 350 -33.31 -42.79 -17.98
CA VAL A 350 -33.59 -44.06 -17.34
C VAL A 350 -34.26 -44.94 -18.39
N PRO A 351 -33.71 -46.12 -18.70
CA PRO A 351 -34.30 -46.99 -19.70
C PRO A 351 -35.77 -47.25 -19.32
N PRO A 352 -36.71 -47.16 -20.28
CA PRO A 352 -38.13 -47.27 -19.98
C PRO A 352 -38.39 -48.60 -19.25
N VAL A 353 -39.05 -48.54 -18.10
CA VAL A 353 -39.35 -49.72 -17.28
C VAL A 353 -40.32 -50.60 -18.07
N VAL A 354 -39.81 -51.68 -18.65
CA VAL A 354 -40.63 -52.69 -19.32
C VAL A 354 -41.38 -53.46 -18.25
N ARG A 355 -42.72 -53.42 -18.30
CA ARG A 355 -43.55 -54.17 -17.34
C ARG A 355 -43.37 -55.67 -17.59
N PRO A 356 -43.06 -56.47 -16.55
CA PRO A 356 -43.01 -57.92 -16.67
C PRO A 356 -44.34 -58.44 -17.25
N GLY A 357 -44.28 -59.18 -18.36
CA GLY A 357 -45.46 -59.79 -18.99
C GLY A 357 -46.02 -59.09 -20.23
N MET A 358 -45.54 -57.90 -20.60
CA MET A 358 -45.82 -57.32 -21.92
C MET A 358 -44.68 -57.66 -22.88
N ALA A 359 -44.95 -58.53 -23.86
CA ALA A 359 -43.97 -58.84 -24.89
C ALA A 359 -43.67 -57.57 -25.69
N ALA A 360 -42.45 -57.03 -25.52
CA ALA A 360 -41.99 -55.89 -26.30
C ALA A 360 -42.20 -56.18 -27.79
N THR A 361 -42.88 -55.25 -28.46
CA THR A 361 -43.13 -55.37 -29.90
C THR A 361 -41.78 -55.42 -30.61
N ARG A 362 -41.71 -56.10 -31.76
CA ARG A 362 -40.47 -56.23 -32.52
C ARG A 362 -39.83 -54.87 -32.82
N ALA A 363 -40.65 -53.86 -33.11
CA ALA A 363 -40.21 -52.49 -33.35
C ALA A 363 -39.56 -51.84 -32.12
N GLU A 364 -40.08 -52.10 -30.91
CA GLU A 364 -39.49 -51.57 -29.67
C GLU A 364 -38.13 -52.18 -29.36
N ARG A 365 -37.95 -53.48 -29.63
CA ARG A 365 -36.65 -54.18 -29.49
C ARG A 365 -35.60 -53.63 -30.45
N GLU A 366 -35.98 -53.46 -31.72
CA GLU A 366 -35.09 -52.89 -32.73
C GLU A 366 -34.69 -51.44 -32.38
N GLN A 367 -35.62 -50.64 -31.83
CA GLN A 367 -35.31 -49.30 -31.35
C GLN A 367 -34.42 -49.28 -30.11
N SER A 368 -34.59 -50.21 -29.15
CA SER A 368 -33.70 -50.28 -27.98
C SER A 368 -32.28 -50.68 -28.38
N ASP A 369 -32.14 -51.59 -29.35
CA ASP A 369 -30.84 -52.03 -29.85
C ASP A 369 -30.11 -50.90 -30.57
N LEU A 370 -30.82 -50.14 -31.41
CA LEU A 370 -30.26 -48.96 -32.08
C LEU A 370 -29.82 -47.88 -31.08
N ARG A 371 -30.60 -47.63 -30.02
CA ARG A 371 -30.23 -46.65 -28.97
C ARG A 371 -29.01 -47.11 -28.19
N SER A 372 -28.91 -48.40 -27.86
CA SER A 372 -27.76 -48.94 -27.12
C SER A 372 -26.47 -48.89 -27.95
N LEU A 373 -26.53 -49.23 -29.25
CA LEU A 373 -25.40 -49.12 -30.17
C LEU A 373 -24.97 -47.66 -30.39
N ASN A 374 -25.94 -46.75 -30.49
CA ASN A 374 -25.65 -45.32 -30.61
C ASN A 374 -24.98 -44.77 -29.34
N ALA A 375 -25.46 -45.17 -28.16
CA ALA A 375 -24.84 -44.79 -26.88
C ALA A 375 -23.41 -45.34 -26.75
N ARG A 376 -23.17 -46.60 -27.18
CA ARG A 376 -21.83 -47.19 -27.22
C ARG A 376 -20.90 -46.40 -28.12
N LEU A 377 -21.32 -46.10 -29.36
CA LEU A 377 -20.54 -45.29 -30.29
C LEU A 377 -20.20 -43.91 -29.72
N SER A 378 -21.17 -43.22 -29.10
CA SER A 378 -20.92 -41.91 -28.47
C SER A 378 -19.95 -41.98 -27.29
N SER A 379 -19.84 -43.12 -26.62
CA SER A 379 -18.93 -43.31 -25.49
C SER A 379 -17.53 -43.80 -25.89
N SER A 380 -17.43 -44.70 -26.86
CA SER A 380 -16.17 -45.35 -27.27
C SER A 380 -15.47 -44.61 -28.39
N GLY A 381 -16.21 -43.99 -29.31
CA GLY A 381 -15.67 -43.42 -30.55
C GLY A 381 -15.10 -44.45 -31.53
N ASP A 382 -15.27 -45.75 -31.28
CA ASP A 382 -14.63 -46.82 -32.05
C ASP A 382 -15.31 -47.09 -33.39
N LEU A 383 -14.49 -47.35 -34.42
CA LEU A 383 -14.98 -47.62 -35.78
C LEU A 383 -15.85 -48.89 -35.86
N LYS A 384 -15.60 -49.87 -34.98
CA LYS A 384 -16.37 -51.13 -34.91
C LYS A 384 -17.82 -50.88 -34.47
N ASP A 385 -18.02 -49.99 -33.50
CA ASP A 385 -19.36 -49.63 -33.01
C ASP A 385 -20.12 -48.82 -34.07
N ALA A 386 -19.42 -47.99 -34.86
CA ALA A 386 -20.01 -47.28 -35.99
C ALA A 386 -20.52 -48.24 -37.07
N VAL A 387 -19.74 -49.28 -37.40
CA VAL A 387 -20.14 -50.32 -38.36
C VAL A 387 -21.33 -51.13 -37.83
N ALA A 388 -21.32 -51.51 -36.55
CA ALA A 388 -22.43 -52.23 -35.92
C ALA A 388 -23.73 -51.41 -35.95
N LEU A 389 -23.67 -50.11 -35.63
CA LEU A 389 -24.81 -49.20 -35.73
C LEU A 389 -25.32 -49.07 -37.17
N TYR A 390 -24.41 -48.97 -38.14
CA TYR A 390 -24.77 -48.89 -39.55
C TYR A 390 -25.47 -50.16 -40.05
N GLN A 391 -24.95 -51.34 -39.70
CA GLN A 391 -25.56 -52.63 -40.06
C GLN A 391 -26.95 -52.78 -39.44
N ALA A 392 -27.12 -52.40 -38.16
CA ALA A 392 -28.41 -52.43 -37.48
C ALA A 392 -29.43 -51.47 -38.14
N LYS A 393 -29.03 -50.25 -38.51
CA LYS A 393 -29.90 -49.30 -39.24
C LYS A 393 -30.31 -49.82 -40.63
N ARG A 394 -29.42 -50.55 -41.30
CA ARG A 394 -29.70 -51.13 -42.62
C ARG A 394 -30.65 -52.32 -42.52
N ALA A 395 -30.53 -53.13 -41.47
CA ALA A 395 -31.41 -54.26 -41.21
C ALA A 395 -32.86 -53.83 -40.93
N GLY A 396 -33.07 -52.75 -40.17
CA GLY A 396 -34.42 -52.23 -39.86
C GLY A 396 -35.13 -51.45 -40.98
N ARG A 397 -34.47 -51.24 -42.14
CA ARG A 397 -35.09 -50.61 -43.33
C ARG A 397 -35.65 -51.62 -44.33
N ARG A 398 -35.37 -52.92 -44.15
CA ARG A 398 -35.90 -54.02 -44.96
C ARG A 398 -37.07 -54.65 -44.22
#